data_AF-A0A964PHC9-F1
#
_entry.id   AF-A0A964PHC9-F1
#
_cell.length_a   1.000
_cell.length_b   1.000
_cell.length_c   1.000
_cell.angle_alpha   90.00
_cell.angle_beta   90.00
_cell.angle_gamma   90.00
#
_symmetry.space_group_name_H-M   'P 1'
#
loop_
_entity.id
_entity.type
_entity.pdbx_description
1 polymer ?
#
loop_
_entity_poly.entity_id
_entity_poly.type
_entity_poly.pdbx_seq_one_letter_code
_entity_poly.pdbx_strand_id
1 'polypeptide(L)'
;MWEDKIDQLRIAGATYCLTGDFVSGDRDAVDMMLRCLGATTSTSVNRSVDYLVIGTLASHDWLYTSHGRKIEKALHLKREGSPIAVITERTLLKHTRQLTNPV
;
A
#
# COMPACT_ATOMS: atom_id res chain seq x y z
N MET A 1 -12.08 5.44 10.36
CA MET A 1 -11.14 4.45 9.82
C MET A 1 -10.55 5.09 8.56
N TRP A 2 -9.25 5.37 8.52
CA TRP A 2 -8.61 6.11 7.41
C TRP A 2 -8.21 5.21 6.23
N GLU A 3 -8.37 3.90 6.39
CA GLU A 3 -8.20 2.87 5.37
C GLU A 3 -9.45 2.75 4.49
N ASP A 4 -9.24 2.56 3.20
CA ASP A 4 -10.25 2.14 2.24
C ASP A 4 -10.59 0.67 2.42
N LYS A 5 -11.88 0.38 2.55
CA LYS A 5 -12.39 -0.99 2.47
C LYS A 5 -12.49 -1.38 1.01
N ILE A 6 -11.54 -2.17 0.55
CA ILE A 6 -11.56 -2.82 -0.77
C ILE A 6 -11.98 -4.28 -0.64
N ASP A 7 -12.99 -4.66 -1.41
CA ASP A 7 -13.44 -6.05 -1.51
C ASP A 7 -12.47 -6.87 -2.37
N GLN A 8 -12.06 -6.30 -3.52
CA GLN A 8 -11.13 -6.91 -4.47
C GLN A 8 -9.87 -6.06 -4.62
N LEU A 9 -8.70 -6.69 -4.54
CA LEU A 9 -7.41 -6.04 -4.73
C LEU A 9 -6.83 -6.43 -6.10
N ARG A 10 -6.70 -5.45 -7.00
CA ARG A 10 -6.09 -5.67 -8.32
C ARG A 10 -4.58 -5.56 -8.22
N ILE A 11 -3.87 -6.67 -8.28
CA ILE A 11 -2.40 -6.70 -8.15
C ILE A 11 -1.73 -6.57 -9.52
N ALA A 12 -2.01 -7.50 -10.43
CA ALA A 12 -1.42 -7.48 -11.77
C ALA A 12 -1.79 -6.19 -12.55
N GLY A 13 -0.77 -5.49 -13.05
CA GLY A 13 -0.91 -4.26 -13.83
C GLY A 13 -1.28 -3.00 -13.04
N ALA A 14 -1.36 -3.08 -11.71
CA ALA A 14 -1.58 -1.90 -10.85
C ALA A 14 -0.27 -1.40 -10.24
N THR A 15 -0.26 -0.11 -9.87
CA THR A 15 0.90 0.53 -9.25
C THR A 15 0.68 0.72 -7.75
N TYR A 16 1.58 0.17 -6.95
CA TYR A 16 1.56 0.22 -5.50
C TYR A 16 2.65 1.16 -4.97
N CYS A 17 2.34 1.96 -3.96
CA CYS A 17 3.33 2.73 -3.24
C CYS A 17 3.40 2.25 -1.80
N LEU A 18 4.59 1.86 -1.36
CA LEU A 18 4.82 1.39 0.00
C LEU A 18 5.26 2.57 0.90
N THR A 19 4.60 2.79 2.04
CA THR A 19 4.97 3.83 3.01
C THR A 19 4.86 3.34 4.46
N GLY A 20 5.81 3.76 5.30
CA GLY A 20 5.86 3.37 6.70
C GLY A 20 6.84 2.23 6.98
N ASP A 21 6.91 1.86 8.25
CA ASP A 21 7.63 0.68 8.72
C ASP A 21 6.74 -0.56 8.62
N PHE A 22 7.26 -1.57 7.94
CA PHE A 22 6.61 -2.86 7.74
C PHE A 22 7.01 -3.78 8.89
N VAL A 23 6.03 -4.37 9.58
CA VAL A 23 6.31 -5.29 10.71
C VAL A 23 7.00 -6.57 10.22
N SER A 24 6.78 -6.94 8.96
CA SER A 24 7.44 -8.06 8.32
C SER A 24 8.96 -7.88 8.12
N GLY A 25 9.55 -6.73 8.46
CA GLY A 25 10.99 -6.48 8.38
C GLY A 25 11.51 -6.19 6.96
N ASP A 26 10.90 -6.80 5.95
CA ASP A 26 11.32 -6.66 4.56
C ASP A 26 10.25 -5.94 3.73
N ARG A 27 10.37 -4.61 3.64
CA ARG A 27 9.73 -3.83 2.55
C ARG A 27 10.03 -4.48 1.20
N ASP A 28 11.24 -5.01 1.05
CA ASP A 28 11.71 -5.71 -0.14
C ASP A 28 10.90 -6.99 -0.41
N ALA A 29 10.52 -7.75 0.62
CA ALA A 29 9.69 -8.94 0.44
C ALA A 29 8.28 -8.59 -0.07
N VAL A 30 7.67 -7.52 0.45
CA VAL A 30 6.39 -7.03 -0.06
C VAL A 30 6.54 -6.51 -1.49
N ASP A 31 7.65 -5.82 -1.77
CA ASP A 31 7.98 -5.29 -3.09
C ASP A 31 8.15 -6.43 -4.11
N MET A 32 8.95 -7.45 -3.78
CA MET A 32 9.11 -8.67 -4.58
C MET A 32 7.79 -9.41 -4.75
N MET A 33 7.00 -9.57 -3.69
CA MET A 33 5.69 -10.23 -3.78
C MET A 33 4.79 -9.53 -4.79
N LEU A 34 4.67 -8.21 -4.69
CA LEU A 34 3.88 -7.40 -5.61
C LEU A 34 4.39 -7.53 -7.04
N ARG A 35 5.71 -7.44 -7.26
CA ARG A 35 6.34 -7.63 -8.57
C ARG A 35 6.12 -9.02 -9.14
N CYS A 36 6.25 -10.08 -8.34
CA CYS A 36 5.99 -11.46 -8.74
C CYS A 36 4.54 -11.67 -9.17
N LEU A 37 3.60 -10.97 -8.54
CA LEU A 37 2.18 -10.99 -8.90
C LEU A 37 1.86 -10.07 -10.09
N GLY A 38 2.85 -9.43 -10.71
CA GLY A 38 2.70 -8.59 -11.90
C GLY A 38 2.34 -7.13 -11.59
N ALA A 39 2.50 -6.68 -10.36
CA ALA A 39 2.33 -5.27 -9.98
C ALA A 39 3.61 -4.46 -10.16
N THR A 40 3.46 -3.13 -10.23
CA THR A 40 4.60 -2.20 -10.21
C THR A 40 4.66 -1.52 -8.85
N THR A 41 5.86 -1.35 -8.30
CA THR A 41 6.04 -0.59 -7.06
C THR A 41 6.68 0.77 -7.31
N SER A 42 6.15 1.80 -6.66
CA SER A 42 6.63 3.17 -6.69
C SER A 42 7.16 3.58 -5.33
N THR A 43 8.24 4.34 -5.33
CA THR A 43 8.83 4.94 -4.12
C THR A 43 8.12 6.22 -3.70
N SER A 44 7.35 6.82 -4.61
CA SER A 44 6.69 8.12 -4.44
C SER A 44 5.22 8.05 -4.81
N VAL A 45 4.39 8.73 -4.00
CA VAL A 45 2.96 8.89 -4.29
C VAL A 45 2.79 9.89 -5.43
N ASN A 46 2.19 9.42 -6.53
CA ASN A 46 1.90 10.19 -7.74
C ASN A 46 0.53 9.77 -8.31
N ARG A 47 0.05 10.44 -9.36
CA ARG A 47 -1.25 10.14 -10.00
C ARG A 47 -1.31 8.77 -10.69
N SER A 48 -0.17 8.16 -10.97
CA SER A 48 -0.07 6.81 -11.54
C SER A 48 -0.15 5.71 -10.47
N VAL A 49 -0.10 6.05 -9.18
CA VAL A 49 -0.25 5.09 -8.08
C VAL A 49 -1.73 4.79 -7.87
N ASP A 50 -2.11 3.53 -8.04
CA ASP A 50 -3.45 3.03 -7.76
C ASP A 50 -3.65 2.76 -6.26
N TYR A 51 -2.62 2.25 -5.56
CA TYR A 51 -2.74 1.81 -4.18
C TYR A 51 -1.59 2.31 -3.30
N LEU A 52 -1.90 2.95 -2.18
CA LEU A 52 -0.93 3.25 -1.11
C LEU A 52 -1.02 2.19 -0.02
N VAL A 53 0.06 1.45 0.20
CA VAL A 53 0.17 0.45 1.29
C VAL A 53 0.89 1.08 2.47
N ILE A 54 0.21 1.12 3.61
CA ILE A 54 0.73 1.62 4.88
C ILE A 54 1.20 0.43 5.73
N GLY A 55 2.48 0.44 6.10
CA GLY A 55 3.06 -0.54 7.02
C GLY A 55 2.40 -0.50 8.41
N THR A 56 2.27 -1.67 9.06
CA THR A 56 1.51 -1.80 10.32
C THR A 56 2.05 -0.97 11.48
N LEU A 57 3.34 -0.60 11.51
CA LEU A 57 3.90 0.25 12.57
C LEU A 57 3.65 1.74 12.35
N ALA A 58 3.37 2.17 11.12
CA ALA A 58 3.12 3.57 10.81
C ALA A 58 1.71 4.03 11.24
N SER A 59 0.80 3.14 11.63
CA SER A 59 -0.59 3.50 11.92
C SER A 59 -0.77 4.33 13.21
N HIS A 60 0.20 4.33 14.13
CA HIS A 60 0.04 4.97 15.44
C HIS A 60 0.49 6.43 15.48
N ASP A 61 1.48 6.81 14.65
CA ASP A 61 2.14 8.14 14.71
C ASP A 61 2.35 8.78 13.33
N TRP A 62 1.47 8.48 12.37
CA TRP A 62 1.63 8.95 11.00
C TRP A 62 1.56 10.48 10.87
N LEU A 63 0.87 11.19 11.77
CA LEU A 63 0.71 12.64 11.66
C LEU A 63 2.02 13.44 11.83
N TYR A 64 3.03 12.87 12.48
CA TYR A 64 4.27 13.60 12.85
C TYR A 64 5.54 13.06 12.17
N THR A 65 5.44 12.02 11.32
CA THR A 65 6.61 11.40 10.68
C THR A 65 6.68 11.71 9.17
N SER A 66 7.85 11.51 8.56
CA SER A 66 8.05 11.64 7.10
C SER A 66 7.11 10.73 6.28
N HIS A 67 6.58 9.67 6.89
CA HIS A 67 5.57 8.77 6.36
C HIS A 67 4.19 9.45 6.24
N GLY A 68 3.87 10.37 7.17
CA GLY A 68 2.66 11.20 7.14
C GLY A 68 2.51 11.99 5.85
N ARG A 69 3.60 12.58 5.35
CA ARG A 69 3.57 13.36 4.10
C ARG A 69 3.10 12.54 2.90
N LYS A 70 3.43 11.24 2.84
CA LYS A 70 2.97 10.36 1.75
C LYS A 70 1.48 10.05 1.89
N ILE A 71 1.01 9.84 3.11
CA ILE A 71 -0.41 9.58 3.41
C ILE A 71 -1.24 10.83 3.09
N GLU A 72 -0.81 12.01 3.57
CA GLU A 72 -1.44 13.28 3.25
C GLU A 72 -1.47 13.52 1.74
N LYS A 73 -0.38 13.24 1.03
CA LYS A 73 -0.33 13.38 -0.43
C LYS A 73 -1.30 12.43 -1.13
N ALA A 74 -1.42 11.18 -0.68
CA ALA A 74 -2.40 10.24 -1.23
C ALA A 74 -3.84 10.69 -0.95
N LEU A 75 -4.12 11.13 0.27
CA LEU A 75 -5.42 11.70 0.65
C LEU A 75 -5.74 12.99 -0.14
N HIS A 76 -4.73 13.79 -0.46
CA HIS A 76 -4.87 14.98 -1.29
C HIS A 76 -5.21 14.61 -2.74
N LEU A 77 -4.43 13.71 -3.36
CA LEU A 77 -4.71 13.20 -4.71
C LEU A 77 -6.11 12.57 -4.80
N LYS A 78 -6.50 11.83 -3.77
CA LYS A 78 -7.85 11.26 -3.67
C LYS A 78 -8.93 12.34 -3.63
N ARG A 79 -8.72 13.43 -2.86
CA ARG A 79 -9.61 14.59 -2.86
C ARG A 79 -9.65 15.32 -4.21
N GLU A 80 -8.54 15.30 -4.97
CA GLU A 80 -8.49 15.81 -6.35
C GLU A 80 -9.20 14.90 -7.36
N GLY A 81 -9.74 13.75 -6.95
CA GLY A 81 -10.43 12.80 -7.82
C GLY A 81 -9.55 11.68 -8.40
N SER A 82 -8.33 11.51 -7.89
CA SER A 82 -7.49 10.37 -8.23
C SER A 82 -8.08 9.07 -7.65
N PRO A 83 -8.03 7.95 -8.39
CA PRO A 83 -8.55 6.65 -7.92
C PRO A 83 -7.66 5.97 -6.87
N ILE A 84 -6.73 6.69 -6.26
CA ILE A 84 -5.79 6.14 -5.28
C ILE A 84 -6.54 5.62 -4.03
N ALA A 85 -6.34 4.35 -3.72
CA ALA A 85 -6.88 3.69 -2.54
C ALA A 85 -5.80 3.53 -1.46
N VAL A 86 -6.14 3.82 -0.22
CA VAL A 86 -5.20 3.72 0.91
C VAL A 86 -5.51 2.47 1.72
N ILE A 87 -4.57 1.53 1.77
CA ILE A 87 -4.74 0.24 2.44
C ILE A 87 -3.58 -0.04 3.40
N THR A 88 -3.80 -0.89 4.37
CA THR A 88 -2.73 -1.34 5.27
C THR A 88 -2.02 -2.59 4.75
N GLU A 89 -0.79 -2.83 5.21
CA GLU A 89 -0.07 -4.11 5.02
C GLU A 89 -0.94 -5.30 5.41
N ARG A 90 -1.71 -5.18 6.48
CA ARG A 90 -2.64 -6.22 6.94
C ARG A 90 -3.70 -6.54 5.89
N THR A 91 -4.28 -5.53 5.25
CA THR A 91 -5.28 -5.70 4.19
C THR A 91 -4.65 -6.30 2.93
N LEU A 92 -3.45 -5.84 2.56
CA LEU A 92 -2.68 -6.45 1.47
C LEU A 92 -2.43 -7.94 1.73
N LEU A 93 -1.85 -8.27 2.89
CA LEU A 93 -1.53 -9.65 3.29
C LEU A 93 -2.78 -10.52 3.41
N LYS A 94 -3.90 -9.99 3.89
CA LYS A 94 -5.16 -10.73 3.96
C LYS A 94 -5.63 -11.18 2.58
N HIS A 95 -5.46 -10.33 1.57
CA HIS A 95 -5.87 -10.61 0.20
C HIS A 95 -4.84 -11.45 -0.55
N THR A 96 -3.54 -11.29 -0.26
CA THR A 96 -2.48 -12.07 -0.92
C THR A 96 -2.21 -13.43 -0.29
N ARG A 97 -2.44 -13.62 1.02
CA ARG A 97 -2.26 -14.92 1.70
C ARG A 97 -3.19 -16.01 1.17
N GLN A 98 -4.30 -15.65 0.52
CA GLN A 98 -5.14 -16.63 -0.18
C GLN A 98 -4.47 -17.20 -1.45
N LEU A 99 -3.43 -16.53 -1.96
CA LEU A 99 -2.70 -16.93 -3.17
C LEU A 99 -1.40 -17.69 -2.84
N THR A 100 -0.86 -17.54 -1.62
CA THR A 100 0.38 -18.19 -1.20
C THR A 100 0.10 -19.24 -0.12
N ASN A 101 -0.49 -20.36 -0.50
CA ASN A 101 -0.39 -21.58 0.29
C ASN A 101 0.81 -22.38 -0.25
N PRO A 102 1.98 -22.37 0.41
CA PRO A 102 3.01 -23.34 0.09
C PRO A 102 2.46 -24.71 0.48
N VAL A 103 2.28 -25.56 -0.53
CA VAL A 103 2.17 -27.02 -0.35
C VAL A 103 3.49 -27.59 0.14
#